data_AF-A0A842TG33-F1
#
_entry.id   AF-A0A842TG33-F1
#
_cell.length_a   1.000
_cell.length_b   1.000
_cell.length_c   1.000
_cell.angle_alpha   90.00
_cell.angle_beta   90.00
_cell.angle_gamma   90.00
#
_symmetry.space_group_name_H-M   'P 1'
#
loop_
_entity.id
_entity.type
_entity.pdbx_description
1 polymer ?
#
loop_
_entity_poly.entity_id
_entity_poly.type
_entity_poly.pdbx_seq_one_letter_code
_entity_poly.pdbx_strand_id
1 'polypeptide(L)'
;MSENNIDESKIIDVTPKDIKKERWTLQQSIIYFVTVVVFTLLFLYISEIIEFFYILFRIDYGGDPGQIWTLDLWLRYATSKGASDFLSLFNIAPSYTFVGGGSVLIYPNAGSLSPMEVIKLCTGIEAMALLSALVIATPTKWWKKIIGALFMILGIYFANVLRIVITVVLLMNGFTFYIAHEVLAATMTIIFTILFVLITQIFIIRNFIDSMIDGVLGIYYGLLNYFKTK
;
A
#
# COMPACT_ATOMS: atom_id res chain seq x y z
N MET A 1 -22.63 48.38 -23.44
CA MET A 1 -21.33 48.00 -22.87
C MET A 1 -21.30 48.60 -21.47
N SER A 2 -21.62 47.83 -20.43
CA SER A 2 -21.62 48.34 -19.04
C SER A 2 -20.35 47.87 -18.35
N GLU A 3 -19.53 48.83 -17.91
CA GLU A 3 -18.31 48.58 -17.16
C GLU A 3 -18.69 48.08 -15.76
N ASN A 4 -18.31 46.83 -15.47
CA ASN A 4 -18.41 46.27 -14.13
C ASN A 4 -17.36 46.93 -13.26
N ASN A 5 -17.82 47.84 -12.40
CA ASN A 5 -17.04 48.50 -11.36
C ASN A 5 -16.70 47.47 -10.28
N ILE A 6 -15.53 46.83 -10.39
CA ILE A 6 -15.02 45.91 -9.38
C ILE A 6 -14.50 46.76 -8.22
N ASP A 7 -15.20 46.68 -7.08
CA ASP A 7 -14.88 47.39 -5.85
C ASP A 7 -13.57 46.83 -5.25
N GLU A 8 -12.46 47.49 -5.56
CA GLU A 8 -11.10 47.16 -5.08
C GLU A 8 -10.97 47.26 -3.55
N SER A 9 -11.94 47.83 -2.84
CA SER A 9 -11.91 47.94 -1.37
C SER A 9 -12.17 46.61 -0.64
N LYS A 10 -12.52 45.54 -1.38
CA LYS A 10 -12.77 44.20 -0.85
C LYS A 10 -11.65 43.19 -1.11
N ILE A 11 -10.45 43.66 -1.48
CA ILE A 11 -9.26 42.82 -1.45
C ILE A 11 -8.93 42.58 0.03
N ILE A 12 -9.42 41.45 0.55
CA ILE A 12 -9.04 40.95 1.87
C ILE A 12 -7.53 40.76 1.83
N ASP A 13 -6.81 41.69 2.45
CA ASP A 13 -5.37 41.62 2.66
C ASP A 13 -5.10 40.44 3.59
N VAL A 14 -4.96 39.24 3.01
CA VAL A 14 -4.54 38.03 3.72
C VAL A 14 -3.07 38.23 4.06
N THR A 15 -2.82 38.97 5.14
CA THR A 15 -1.45 39.21 5.60
C THR A 15 -0.78 37.86 5.89
N PRO A 16 0.49 37.65 5.49
CA PRO A 16 1.21 36.37 5.68
C PRO A 16 1.36 35.91 7.14
N LYS A 17 0.89 36.71 8.12
CA LYS A 17 0.98 36.41 9.54
C LYS A 17 0.04 35.30 10.01
N ASP A 18 -1.02 35.00 9.26
CA ASP A 18 -2.01 33.99 9.66
C ASP A 18 -1.69 32.57 9.16
N ILE A 19 -0.65 32.42 8.34
CA ILE A 19 -0.06 31.10 8.04
C ILE A 19 1.17 30.93 8.94
N LYS A 20 0.96 30.78 10.26
CA LYS A 20 1.94 30.10 11.10
C LYS A 20 1.97 28.64 10.67
N LYS A 21 2.68 28.36 9.57
CA LYS A 21 3.01 27.01 9.14
C LYS A 21 3.92 26.47 10.25
N GLU A 22 3.35 25.64 11.11
CA GLU A 22 4.00 25.02 12.25
C GLU A 22 5.10 24.10 11.70
N ARG A 23 6.28 24.68 11.43
CA ARG A 23 7.42 23.94 10.92
C ARG A 23 7.85 22.96 12.00
N TRP A 24 7.88 21.69 11.65
CA TRP A 24 8.41 20.64 12.49
C TRP A 24 9.82 20.99 12.96
N THR A 25 10.08 20.84 14.25
CA THR A 25 11.44 20.96 14.76
C THR A 25 12.25 19.74 14.31
N LEU A 26 13.57 19.91 14.18
CA LEU A 26 14.46 18.82 13.81
C LEU A 26 14.26 17.56 14.68
N GLN A 27 14.08 17.76 16.00
CA GLN A 27 13.79 16.68 16.92
C GLN A 27 12.49 15.95 16.54
N GLN A 28 11.42 16.67 16.20
CA GLN A 28 10.16 16.05 15.80
C GLN A 28 10.29 15.27 14.48
N SER A 29 11.06 15.75 13.51
CA SER A 29 11.27 15.04 12.25
C SER A 29 12.14 13.79 12.40
N ILE A 30 13.18 13.83 13.24
CA ILE A 30 13.97 12.65 13.61
C ILE A 30 13.07 11.64 14.33
N ILE A 31 12.28 12.09 15.31
CA ILE A 31 11.33 11.23 16.03
C ILE A 31 10.34 10.61 15.03
N TYR A 32 9.83 11.38 14.06
CA TYR A 32 8.93 10.88 13.03
C TYR A 32 9.59 9.79 12.18
N PHE A 33 10.80 10.04 11.66
CA PHE A 33 11.52 9.07 10.83
C PHE A 33 11.86 7.79 11.59
N VAL A 34 12.42 7.94 12.79
CA VAL A 34 12.73 6.80 13.66
C VAL A 34 11.44 6.07 14.01
N THR A 35 10.33 6.77 14.25
CA THR A 35 9.03 6.13 14.47
C THR A 35 8.59 5.35 13.22
N VAL A 36 8.66 5.91 12.02
CA VAL A 36 8.29 5.18 10.79
C VAL A 36 9.18 3.96 10.58
N VAL A 37 10.50 4.10 10.71
CA VAL A 37 11.46 3.00 10.51
C VAL A 37 11.29 1.93 11.59
N VAL A 38 11.28 2.32 12.86
CA VAL A 38 11.07 1.38 13.98
C VAL A 38 9.70 0.74 13.86
N PHE A 39 8.62 1.48 13.59
CA PHE A 39 7.29 0.88 13.47
C PHE A 39 7.18 -0.03 12.25
N THR A 40 7.87 0.26 11.15
CA THR A 40 7.94 -0.63 9.98
C THR A 40 8.72 -1.90 10.32
N LEU A 41 9.91 -1.78 10.92
CA LEU A 41 10.72 -2.92 11.33
C LEU A 41 10.03 -3.75 12.42
N LEU A 42 9.36 -3.09 13.36
CA LEU A 42 8.63 -3.69 14.46
C LEU A 42 7.31 -4.28 13.97
N PHE A 43 6.67 -3.73 12.92
CA PHE A 43 5.55 -4.38 12.25
C PHE A 43 6.00 -5.61 11.46
N LEU A 44 7.12 -5.55 10.73
CA LEU A 44 7.70 -6.71 10.06
C LEU A 44 8.08 -7.80 11.07
N TYR A 45 8.74 -7.42 12.16
CA TYR A 45 9.11 -8.31 13.25
C TYR A 45 7.90 -8.85 14.02
N ILE A 46 6.90 -8.01 14.31
CA ILE A 46 5.63 -8.45 14.91
C ILE A 46 4.87 -9.33 13.93
N SER A 47 4.92 -9.10 12.62
CA SER A 47 4.29 -9.99 11.65
C SER A 47 4.96 -11.36 11.66
N GLU A 48 6.29 -11.42 11.81
CA GLU A 48 7.03 -12.67 11.99
C GLU A 48 6.77 -13.31 13.36
N ILE A 49 6.59 -12.52 14.43
CA ILE A 49 6.22 -13.02 15.76
C ILE A 49 4.76 -13.49 15.80
N ILE A 50 3.83 -12.78 15.17
CA ILE A 50 2.44 -13.18 15.03
C ILE A 50 2.39 -14.45 14.20
N GLU A 51 3.21 -14.57 13.15
CA GLU A 51 3.40 -15.79 12.38
C GLU A 51 3.96 -16.92 13.27
N PHE A 52 4.94 -16.64 14.15
CA PHE A 52 5.44 -17.57 15.16
C PHE A 52 4.36 -17.98 16.19
N PHE A 53 3.51 -17.07 16.65
CA PHE A 53 2.40 -17.37 17.54
C PHE A 53 1.23 -18.07 16.83
N TYR A 54 0.98 -17.78 15.55
CA TYR A 54 0.00 -18.50 14.72
C TYR A 54 0.44 -19.95 14.50
N ILE A 55 1.76 -20.16 14.28
CA ILE A 55 2.40 -21.49 14.30
C ILE A 55 2.18 -22.17 15.65
N LEU A 56 2.30 -21.44 16.77
CA LEU A 56 2.11 -21.96 18.12
C LEU A 56 0.64 -22.29 18.46
N PHE A 57 -0.33 -21.55 17.89
CA PHE A 57 -1.76 -21.60 18.27
C PHE A 57 -2.69 -22.23 17.22
N ARG A 58 -2.16 -22.84 16.15
CA ARG A 58 -2.82 -23.74 15.19
C ARG A 58 -4.36 -23.59 15.13
N ILE A 59 -4.84 -22.48 14.60
CA ILE A 59 -6.27 -22.31 14.32
C ILE A 59 -6.55 -23.05 13.01
N ASP A 60 -7.32 -24.13 13.12
CA ASP A 60 -7.59 -25.08 12.03
C ASP A 60 -8.58 -24.48 11.02
N TYR A 61 -8.07 -23.66 10.09
CA TYR A 61 -8.86 -23.04 9.03
C TYR A 61 -9.07 -23.99 7.84
N GLY A 62 -9.62 -25.18 8.05
CA GLY A 62 -10.18 -26.06 6.99
C GLY A 62 -9.30 -26.36 5.77
N GLY A 63 -8.00 -26.05 5.83
CA GLY A 63 -7.00 -26.38 4.82
C GLY A 63 -6.47 -27.78 5.08
N ASP A 64 -5.79 -28.32 4.07
CA ASP A 64 -5.13 -29.64 4.15
C ASP A 64 -4.42 -29.79 5.52
N PRO A 65 -4.81 -30.77 6.38
CA PRO A 65 -4.48 -30.81 7.82
C PRO A 65 -2.98 -30.89 8.20
N GLY A 66 -2.09 -30.74 7.21
CA GLY A 66 -0.64 -30.65 7.37
C GLY A 66 -0.02 -29.27 7.11
N GLN A 67 -0.74 -28.27 6.60
CA GLN A 67 -0.14 -26.96 6.28
C GLN A 67 -0.24 -25.94 7.42
N ILE A 68 0.90 -25.32 7.73
CA ILE A 68 1.01 -24.19 8.65
C ILE A 68 0.57 -22.92 7.91
N TRP A 69 -0.53 -22.31 8.36
CA TRP A 69 -1.01 -21.04 7.82
C TRP A 69 -0.21 -19.87 8.38
N THR A 70 0.71 -19.34 7.57
CA THR A 70 1.37 -18.07 7.84
C THR A 70 0.54 -16.90 7.33
N LEU A 71 0.76 -15.68 7.84
CA LEU A 71 0.07 -14.48 7.34
C LEU A 71 0.30 -14.29 5.84
N ASP A 72 1.54 -14.54 5.40
CA ASP A 72 1.92 -14.54 3.99
C ASP A 72 1.15 -15.60 3.19
N LEU A 73 1.09 -16.86 3.67
CA LEU A 73 0.35 -17.92 2.99
C LEU A 73 -1.15 -17.62 2.90
N TRP A 74 -1.74 -17.11 3.99
CA TRP A 74 -3.14 -16.67 4.00
C TRP A 74 -3.38 -15.56 2.98
N LEU A 75 -2.48 -14.56 2.91
CA LEU A 75 -2.62 -13.45 1.98
C LEU A 75 -2.43 -13.90 0.53
N ARG A 76 -1.49 -14.80 0.25
CA ARG A 76 -1.33 -15.43 -1.07
C ARG A 76 -2.60 -16.18 -1.46
N TYR A 77 -3.14 -17.00 -0.56
CA TYR A 77 -4.40 -17.71 -0.79
C TYR A 77 -5.57 -16.75 -1.05
N ALA A 78 -5.76 -15.75 -0.19
CA ALA A 78 -6.84 -14.77 -0.32
C ALA A 78 -6.71 -13.97 -1.62
N THR A 79 -5.49 -13.62 -2.04
CA THR A 79 -5.24 -12.89 -3.29
C THR A 79 -5.50 -13.78 -4.50
N SER A 80 -5.02 -15.04 -4.48
CA SER A 80 -5.25 -16.00 -5.56
C SER A 80 -6.72 -16.38 -5.72
N LYS A 81 -7.42 -16.61 -4.60
CA LYS A 81 -8.86 -16.84 -4.60
C LYS A 81 -9.61 -15.62 -5.15
N GLY A 82 -9.32 -14.43 -4.64
CA GLY A 82 -9.95 -13.20 -5.13
C GLY A 82 -9.73 -12.97 -6.63
N ALA A 83 -8.51 -13.24 -7.13
CA ALA A 83 -8.21 -13.15 -8.55
C ALA A 83 -8.97 -14.21 -9.37
N SER A 84 -9.05 -15.44 -8.87
CA SER A 84 -9.83 -16.52 -9.47
C SER A 84 -11.32 -16.18 -9.56
N ASP A 85 -11.91 -15.69 -8.47
CA ASP A 85 -13.31 -15.27 -8.43
C ASP A 85 -13.56 -14.13 -9.43
N PHE A 86 -12.64 -13.17 -9.54
CA PHE A 86 -12.77 -12.05 -10.47
C PHE A 86 -12.58 -12.48 -11.94
N LEU A 87 -11.67 -13.42 -12.22
CA LEU A 87 -11.50 -14.02 -13.55
C LEU A 87 -12.75 -14.78 -14.00
N SER A 88 -13.47 -15.41 -13.07
CA SER A 88 -14.74 -16.10 -13.38
C SER A 88 -15.81 -15.17 -13.96
N LEU A 89 -15.76 -13.87 -13.62
CA LEU A 89 -16.65 -12.85 -14.18
C LEU A 89 -16.41 -12.61 -15.68
N PHE A 90 -15.25 -13.01 -16.21
CA PHE A 90 -14.90 -12.92 -17.63
C PHE A 90 -15.10 -14.23 -18.39
N ASN A 91 -15.87 -15.18 -17.85
CA ASN A 91 -16.05 -16.54 -18.39
C ASN A 91 -14.73 -17.32 -18.54
N ILE A 92 -13.71 -16.92 -17.79
CA ILE A 92 -12.49 -17.70 -17.61
C ILE A 92 -12.84 -18.70 -16.49
N ALA A 93 -12.51 -19.98 -16.63
CA ALA A 93 -12.79 -20.99 -15.60
C ALA A 93 -11.52 -21.28 -14.81
N PRO A 94 -11.05 -20.35 -13.95
CA PRO A 94 -9.80 -20.53 -13.25
C PRO A 94 -9.92 -21.60 -12.18
N SER A 95 -8.82 -22.31 -11.97
CA SER A 95 -8.61 -23.10 -10.77
C SER A 95 -7.37 -22.58 -10.05
N TYR A 96 -7.36 -22.65 -8.72
CA TYR A 96 -6.16 -22.39 -7.94
C TYR A 96 -5.82 -23.61 -7.07
N THR A 97 -4.53 -23.88 -6.92
CA THR A 97 -4.05 -24.96 -6.05
C THR A 97 -2.87 -24.51 -5.22
N PHE A 98 -2.74 -25.07 -4.03
CA PHE A 98 -1.51 -24.99 -3.28
C PHE A 98 -0.45 -25.87 -3.91
N VAL A 99 0.77 -25.37 -3.95
CA VAL A 99 1.97 -26.14 -4.27
C VAL A 99 2.90 -26.07 -3.07
N GLY A 100 3.55 -27.19 -2.76
CA GLY A 100 4.51 -27.27 -1.67
C GLY A 100 5.52 -26.11 -1.71
N GLY A 101 5.89 -25.58 -0.55
CA GLY A 101 6.73 -24.37 -0.44
C GLY A 101 5.98 -23.05 -0.23
N GLY A 102 4.66 -23.11 -0.02
CA GLY A 102 3.85 -21.94 0.33
C GLY A 102 3.41 -21.07 -0.84
N SER A 103 3.51 -21.59 -2.07
CA SER A 103 3.06 -20.90 -3.28
C SER A 103 1.65 -21.34 -3.66
N VAL A 104 0.90 -20.43 -4.28
CA VAL A 104 -0.43 -20.72 -4.83
C VAL A 104 -0.39 -20.52 -6.33
N LEU A 105 -0.73 -21.55 -7.09
CA LEU A 105 -0.81 -21.47 -8.54
C LEU A 105 -2.22 -21.09 -8.98
N ILE A 106 -2.33 -20.25 -10.01
CA ILE A 106 -3.57 -19.95 -10.72
C ILE A 106 -3.46 -20.54 -12.13
N TYR A 107 -4.42 -21.36 -12.51
CA TYR A 107 -4.58 -21.92 -13.85
C TYR A 107 -5.70 -21.16 -14.54
N PRO A 108 -5.41 -20.32 -15.56
CA PRO A 108 -6.44 -19.52 -16.23
C PRO A 108 -7.47 -20.37 -16.96
N ASN A 109 -7.02 -21.45 -17.60
CA ASN A 109 -7.85 -22.51 -18.16
C ASN A 109 -7.22 -23.83 -17.76
N ALA A 110 -8.01 -24.76 -17.23
CA ALA A 110 -7.55 -26.09 -16.87
C ALA A 110 -7.01 -26.83 -18.12
N GLY A 111 -5.71 -26.68 -18.41
CA GLY A 111 -4.99 -27.44 -19.44
C GLY A 111 -4.37 -26.65 -20.61
N SER A 112 -4.54 -25.33 -20.75
CA SER A 112 -4.04 -24.60 -21.96
C SER A 112 -2.93 -23.58 -21.73
N LEU A 113 -2.66 -23.16 -20.49
CA LEU A 113 -1.61 -22.20 -20.18
C LEU A 113 -0.78 -22.67 -18.99
N SER A 114 0.50 -22.30 -18.98
CA SER A 114 1.36 -22.49 -17.81
C SER A 114 0.72 -21.81 -16.59
N PRO A 115 0.68 -22.48 -15.44
CA PRO A 115 0.15 -21.88 -14.22
C PRO A 115 0.94 -20.61 -13.86
N MET A 116 0.23 -19.60 -13.38
CA MET A 116 0.84 -18.43 -12.77
C MET A 116 1.08 -18.69 -11.29
N GLU A 117 2.33 -18.59 -10.86
CA GLU A 117 2.69 -18.72 -9.45
C GLU A 117 2.53 -17.38 -8.72
N VAL A 118 1.73 -17.39 -7.65
CA VAL A 118 1.57 -16.25 -6.75
C VAL A 118 2.53 -16.43 -5.58
N ILE A 119 3.63 -15.67 -5.62
CA ILE A 119 4.65 -15.60 -4.57
C ILE A 119 4.41 -14.43 -3.61
N LYS A 120 5.16 -14.34 -2.50
CA LYS A 120 5.03 -13.26 -1.48
C LYS A 120 5.04 -11.86 -2.08
N LEU A 121 5.96 -11.60 -3.02
CA LEU A 121 6.10 -10.31 -3.70
C LEU A 121 4.82 -9.91 -4.46
N CYS A 122 4.03 -10.88 -4.90
CA CYS A 122 2.78 -10.63 -5.59
C CYS A 122 1.63 -10.21 -4.64
N THR A 123 1.78 -10.41 -3.33
CA THR A 123 0.73 -10.06 -2.35
C THR A 123 0.71 -8.58 -1.97
N GLY A 124 1.81 -7.86 -2.21
CA GLY A 124 1.97 -6.43 -1.87
C GLY A 124 1.91 -6.14 -0.38
N ILE A 125 2.19 -7.15 0.45
CA ILE A 125 2.28 -7.02 1.90
C ILE A 125 3.26 -5.91 2.32
N GLU A 126 4.36 -5.74 1.59
CA GLU A 126 5.34 -4.68 1.83
C GLU A 126 4.75 -3.29 1.61
N ALA A 127 4.00 -3.10 0.52
CA ALA A 127 3.32 -1.85 0.23
C ALA A 127 2.22 -1.56 1.26
N MET A 128 1.45 -2.58 1.69
CA MET A 128 0.47 -2.45 2.76
C MET A 128 1.12 -1.98 4.06
N ALA A 129 2.23 -2.61 4.45
CA ALA A 129 2.97 -2.27 5.65
C ALA A 129 3.50 -0.83 5.59
N LEU A 130 4.19 -0.47 4.51
CA LEU A 130 4.81 0.84 4.33
C LEU A 130 3.79 1.97 4.31
N LEU A 131 2.73 1.85 3.50
CA LEU A 131 1.73 2.91 3.36
C LEU A 131 0.86 3.04 4.62
N SER A 132 0.55 1.94 5.29
CA SER A 132 -0.17 1.99 6.57
C SER A 132 0.68 2.60 7.68
N ALA A 133 1.97 2.25 7.77
CA ALA A 133 2.90 2.85 8.73
C ALA A 133 3.04 4.36 8.51
N LEU A 134 3.13 4.79 7.24
CA LEU A 134 3.16 6.21 6.87
C LEU A 134 1.90 6.96 7.32
N VAL A 135 0.72 6.38 7.09
CA VAL A 135 -0.55 6.95 7.56
C VAL A 135 -0.60 7.03 9.09
N ILE A 136 -0.15 5.98 9.80
CA ILE A 136 -0.12 5.92 11.26
C ILE A 136 0.83 6.97 11.84
N ALA A 137 1.98 7.20 11.20
CA ALA A 137 2.96 8.18 11.66
C ALA A 137 2.44 9.62 11.56
N THR A 138 1.54 9.91 10.64
CA THR A 138 1.04 11.28 10.37
C THR A 138 0.40 11.89 11.63
N PRO A 139 0.66 13.18 11.97
CA PRO A 139 0.14 13.82 13.19
C PRO A 139 -1.35 14.20 13.04
N THR A 140 -2.22 13.20 13.07
CA THR A 140 -3.67 13.39 12.98
C THR A 140 -4.41 12.67 14.11
N LYS A 141 -5.73 12.84 14.18
CA LYS A 141 -6.58 12.16 15.17
C LYS A 141 -6.46 10.64 15.01
N TRP A 142 -6.37 9.91 16.12
CA TRP A 142 -6.15 8.46 16.14
C TRP A 142 -7.13 7.66 15.25
N TRP A 143 -8.42 8.03 15.24
CA TRP A 143 -9.42 7.35 14.42
C TRP A 143 -9.18 7.54 12.91
N LYS A 144 -8.65 8.69 12.49
CA LYS A 144 -8.28 8.94 11.08
C LYS A 144 -7.10 8.09 10.65
N LYS A 145 -6.17 7.81 11.58
CA LYS A 145 -5.04 6.90 11.35
C LYS A 145 -5.53 5.49 11.08
N ILE A 146 -6.48 5.00 11.89
CA ILE A 146 -7.06 3.66 11.74
C ILE A 146 -7.83 3.57 10.41
N ILE A 147 -8.72 4.52 10.12
CA ILE A 147 -9.49 4.52 8.87
C ILE A 147 -8.54 4.59 7.66
N GLY A 148 -7.52 5.45 7.71
CA GLY A 148 -6.54 5.56 6.63
C GLY A 148 -5.70 4.29 6.46
N ALA A 149 -5.26 3.65 7.55
CA ALA A 149 -4.53 2.40 7.48
C ALA A 149 -5.39 1.27 6.90
N LEU A 150 -6.65 1.14 7.35
CA LEU A 150 -7.59 0.17 6.78
C LEU A 150 -7.86 0.44 5.30
N PHE A 151 -8.02 1.71 4.91
CA PHE A 151 -8.16 2.10 3.52
C PHE A 151 -6.94 1.69 2.68
N MET A 152 -5.71 1.90 3.19
CA MET A 152 -4.49 1.46 2.51
C MET A 152 -4.43 -0.06 2.37
N ILE A 153 -4.66 -0.80 3.45
CA ILE A 153 -4.61 -2.28 3.45
C ILE A 153 -5.61 -2.84 2.43
N LEU A 154 -6.88 -2.42 2.52
CA LEU A 154 -7.93 -2.89 1.62
C LEU A 154 -7.68 -2.44 0.18
N GLY A 155 -7.32 -1.17 -0.01
CA GLY A 155 -7.04 -0.61 -1.33
C GLY A 155 -5.92 -1.35 -2.05
N ILE A 156 -4.80 -1.58 -1.38
CA ILE A 156 -3.64 -2.29 -1.94
C ILE A 156 -3.98 -3.76 -2.20
N TYR A 157 -4.78 -4.40 -1.33
CA TYR A 157 -5.25 -5.77 -1.56
C TYR A 157 -6.04 -5.87 -2.87
N PHE A 158 -7.04 -4.98 -3.06
CA PHE A 158 -7.82 -4.95 -4.29
C PHE A 158 -6.99 -4.59 -5.52
N ALA A 159 -6.07 -3.63 -5.39
CA ALA A 159 -5.15 -3.26 -6.47
C ALA A 159 -4.29 -4.45 -6.92
N ASN A 160 -3.84 -5.28 -5.99
CA ASN A 160 -3.07 -6.47 -6.31
C ASN A 160 -3.89 -7.61 -6.91
N VAL A 161 -5.10 -7.86 -6.39
CA VAL A 161 -6.03 -8.79 -7.02
C VAL A 161 -6.26 -8.38 -8.47
N LEU A 162 -6.56 -7.10 -8.71
CA LEU A 162 -6.76 -6.58 -10.05
C LEU A 162 -5.50 -6.70 -10.92
N ARG A 163 -4.31 -6.43 -10.38
CA ARG A 163 -3.05 -6.61 -11.09
C ARG A 163 -2.91 -8.04 -11.59
N ILE A 164 -3.13 -9.05 -10.72
CA ILE A 164 -3.04 -10.47 -11.09
C ILE A 164 -4.06 -10.81 -12.19
N VAL A 165 -5.31 -10.37 -12.04
CA VAL A 165 -6.36 -10.57 -13.05
C VAL A 165 -5.91 -10.01 -14.40
N ILE A 166 -5.45 -8.77 -14.44
CA ILE A 166 -5.01 -8.13 -15.70
C ILE A 166 -3.79 -8.83 -16.27
N THR A 167 -2.81 -9.22 -15.44
CA THR A 167 -1.65 -10.01 -15.89
C THR A 167 -2.10 -11.31 -16.55
N VAL A 168 -3.02 -12.06 -15.92
CA VAL A 168 -3.56 -13.30 -16.49
C VAL A 168 -4.27 -13.03 -17.82
N VAL A 169 -5.13 -12.01 -17.88
CA VAL A 169 -5.84 -11.65 -19.13
C VAL A 169 -4.87 -11.23 -20.23
N LEU A 170 -3.83 -10.45 -19.93
CA LEU A 170 -2.82 -10.06 -20.91
C LEU A 170 -2.03 -11.28 -21.42
N LEU A 171 -1.64 -12.19 -20.53
CA LEU A 171 -0.97 -13.43 -20.94
C LEU A 171 -1.87 -14.29 -21.84
N MET A 172 -3.17 -14.40 -21.54
CA MET A 172 -4.14 -15.09 -22.39
C MET A 172 -4.28 -14.48 -23.78
N ASN A 173 -4.07 -13.15 -23.90
CA ASN A 173 -4.09 -12.43 -25.18
C ASN A 173 -2.73 -12.46 -25.91
N GLY A 174 -1.76 -13.25 -25.45
CA GLY A 174 -0.47 -13.43 -26.12
C GLY A 174 0.56 -12.34 -25.84
N PHE A 175 0.34 -11.47 -24.85
CA PHE A 175 1.36 -10.53 -24.41
C PHE A 175 2.51 -11.26 -23.70
N THR A 176 3.72 -10.72 -23.82
CA THR A 176 4.90 -11.29 -23.15
C THR A 176 4.80 -11.13 -21.64
N PHE A 177 5.41 -12.05 -20.89
CA PHE A 177 5.46 -11.96 -19.42
C PHE A 177 6.04 -10.64 -18.93
N TYR A 178 7.05 -10.10 -19.60
CA TYR A 178 7.63 -8.79 -19.28
C TYR A 178 6.59 -7.66 -19.33
N ILE A 179 5.75 -7.62 -20.38
CA ILE A 179 4.71 -6.57 -20.50
C ILE A 179 3.61 -6.82 -19.47
N ALA A 180 3.14 -8.07 -19.36
CA ALA A 180 2.01 -8.43 -18.51
C ALA A 180 2.32 -8.34 -17.01
N HIS A 181 3.57 -8.58 -16.61
CA HIS A 181 4.00 -8.59 -15.21
C HIS A 181 4.81 -7.33 -14.84
N GLU A 182 5.96 -7.08 -15.47
CA GLU A 182 6.88 -6.00 -15.05
C GLU A 182 6.32 -4.60 -15.37
N VAL A 183 5.97 -4.37 -16.65
CA VAL A 183 5.50 -3.05 -17.09
C VAL A 183 4.15 -2.71 -16.46
N LEU A 184 3.25 -3.68 -16.40
CA LEU A 184 1.96 -3.53 -15.74
C LEU A 184 2.12 -3.23 -14.24
N ALA A 185 2.96 -4.00 -13.53
CA ALA A 185 3.18 -3.80 -12.10
C ALA A 185 3.74 -2.40 -11.81
N ALA A 186 4.75 -1.95 -12.58
CA ALA A 186 5.31 -0.62 -12.43
C ALA A 186 4.26 0.48 -12.67
N THR A 187 3.48 0.35 -13.76
CA THR A 187 2.45 1.33 -14.14
C THR A 187 1.34 1.40 -13.10
N MET A 188 0.81 0.25 -12.68
CA MET A 188 -0.24 0.18 -11.66
C MET A 188 0.24 0.68 -10.31
N THR A 189 1.50 0.38 -9.92
CA THR A 189 2.07 0.89 -8.67
C THR A 189 2.10 2.41 -8.66
N ILE A 190 2.54 3.05 -9.75
CA ILE A 190 2.56 4.52 -9.84
C ILE A 190 1.14 5.09 -9.75
N ILE A 191 0.22 4.56 -10.56
CA ILE A 191 -1.17 5.04 -10.61
C ILE A 191 -1.86 4.87 -9.24
N PHE A 192 -1.82 3.68 -8.64
CA PHE A 192 -2.47 3.42 -7.36
C PHE A 192 -1.82 4.18 -6.22
N THR A 193 -0.49 4.36 -6.21
CA THR A 193 0.18 5.17 -5.20
C THR A 193 -0.31 6.62 -5.26
N ILE A 194 -0.36 7.22 -6.45
CA ILE A 194 -0.87 8.59 -6.63
C ILE A 194 -2.34 8.66 -6.18
N LEU A 195 -3.18 7.72 -6.61
CA LEU A 195 -4.60 7.69 -6.24
C LEU A 195 -4.80 7.54 -4.72
N PHE A 196 -4.10 6.60 -4.07
CA PHE A 196 -4.23 6.40 -2.63
C PHE A 196 -3.72 7.60 -1.83
N VAL A 197 -2.62 8.23 -2.25
CA VAL A 197 -2.11 9.46 -1.62
C VAL A 197 -3.12 10.59 -1.77
N LEU A 198 -3.69 10.79 -2.96
CA LEU A 198 -4.68 11.85 -3.21
C LEU A 198 -5.99 11.61 -2.43
N ILE A 199 -6.52 10.39 -2.45
CA ILE A 199 -7.73 10.04 -1.70
C ILE A 199 -7.50 10.22 -0.20
N THR A 200 -6.36 9.74 0.30
CA THR A 200 -6.00 9.91 1.72
C THR A 200 -5.90 11.38 2.08
N GLN A 201 -5.25 12.20 1.23
CA GLN A 201 -5.15 13.64 1.45
C GLN A 201 -6.51 14.35 1.45
N ILE A 202 -7.35 14.07 0.45
CA ILE A 202 -8.60 14.79 0.24
C ILE A 202 -9.64 14.38 1.28
N PHE A 203 -9.78 13.08 1.54
CA PHE A 203 -10.91 12.54 2.30
C PHE A 203 -10.56 12.15 3.74
N ILE A 204 -9.33 11.72 4.02
CA ILE A 204 -8.98 11.12 5.32
C ILE A 204 -8.18 12.12 6.18
N ILE A 205 -6.98 12.47 5.71
CA ILE A 205 -6.01 13.31 6.40
C ILE A 205 -5.68 14.52 5.54
N ARG A 206 -6.32 15.66 5.86
CA ARG A 206 -6.00 16.93 5.21
C ARG A 206 -4.52 17.28 5.45
N ASN A 207 -3.84 17.78 4.42
CA ASN A 207 -2.41 18.12 4.42
C ASN A 207 -1.47 16.90 4.63
N PHE A 208 -1.89 15.71 4.19
CA PHE A 208 -1.07 14.51 4.25
C PHE A 208 0.26 14.69 3.49
N ILE A 209 0.23 15.19 2.24
CA ILE A 209 1.45 15.41 1.46
C ILE A 209 2.35 16.45 2.12
N ASP A 210 1.80 17.56 2.63
CA ASP A 210 2.60 18.56 3.36
C ASP A 210 3.32 17.94 4.55
N SER A 211 2.62 17.09 5.32
CA SER A 211 3.20 16.39 6.48
C SER A 211 4.33 15.45 6.06
N MET A 212 4.20 14.77 4.92
CA MET A 212 5.26 13.93 4.37
C MET A 212 6.47 14.75 3.94
N ILE A 213 6.25 15.87 3.23
CA ILE A 213 7.32 16.76 2.77
C ILE A 213 8.06 17.34 3.96
N ASP A 214 7.34 17.82 4.98
CA ASP A 214 7.94 18.37 6.20
C ASP A 214 8.75 17.30 6.95
N GLY A 215 8.27 16.05 6.98
CA GLY A 215 9.01 14.91 7.53
C GLY A 215 10.32 14.66 6.79
N VAL A 216 10.29 14.59 5.45
CA VAL A 216 11.48 14.36 4.61
C VAL A 216 12.48 15.50 4.73
N LEU A 217 12.01 16.75 4.63
CA LEU A 217 12.87 17.93 4.77
C LEU A 217 13.51 17.98 6.15
N GLY A 218 12.77 17.66 7.20
CA GLY A 218 13.32 17.62 8.55
C GLY A 218 14.42 16.57 8.74
N ILE A 219 14.29 15.40 8.11
CA ILE A 219 15.37 14.39 8.07
C ILE A 219 16.58 14.94 7.33
N TYR A 220 16.37 15.50 6.13
CA TYR A 220 17.43 16.05 5.29
C TYR A 220 18.23 17.14 6.01
N TYR A 221 17.55 18.14 6.58
CA TYR A 221 18.20 19.20 7.34
C TYR A 221 18.87 18.68 8.62
N GLY A 222 18.30 17.63 9.22
CA GLY A 222 18.91 16.94 10.36
C GLY A 222 20.25 16.32 10.07
N LEU A 223 20.32 15.57 8.97
CA LEU A 223 21.55 14.96 8.50
C LEU A 223 22.59 16.04 8.16
N LEU A 224 22.19 17.08 7.42
CA LEU A 224 23.09 18.19 7.08
C LEU A 224 23.69 18.86 8.32
N ASN A 225 22.87 19.13 9.34
CA ASN A 225 23.35 19.75 10.58
C ASN A 225 24.29 18.82 11.35
N TYR A 226 23.97 17.53 11.44
CA TYR A 226 24.84 16.54 12.09
C TYR A 226 26.24 16.49 11.47
N PHE A 227 26.34 16.57 10.14
CA PHE A 227 27.63 16.59 9.44
C PHE A 227 28.37 17.93 9.54
N LYS A 228 27.69 19.05 9.83
CA LYS A 228 28.35 20.34 10.06
C LYS A 228 28.96 20.49 11.45
N THR A 229 28.45 19.75 12.44
CA THR A 229 28.87 19.84 13.84
C THR A 229 29.98 18.84 14.22
N LYS A 230 30.39 17.97 13.28
CA LYS A 230 31.51 17.05 13.42
C LYS A 230 32.67 17.50 12.57
#